data_AF-C4WXU0-F1
#
_entry.id   AF-C4WXU0-F1
#
_cell.length_a   1.000
_cell.length_b   1.000
_cell.length_c   1.000
_cell.angle_alpha   90.00
_cell.angle_beta   90.00
_cell.angle_gamma   90.00
#
_symmetry.space_group_name_H-M   'P 1'
#
loop_
_entity.id
_entity.type
_entity.pdbx_description
1 polymer ?
#
loop_
_entity_poly.entity_id
_entity_poly.type
_entity_poly.pdbx_seq_one_letter_code
_entity_poly.pdbx_strand_id
1 'polypeptide(L)'
;MLSVYSVLKPPKSGNCTIENNKPSQNLISLDSIKTIYYNPEKNKPLLHSIREKLDFAIQHDDWSLDDIIKPSDHNYFVAPVIDCVIYYVTGYLCKQILRYFKCVTCQSAIKQNINLCSYEPVARLVNLKSKGGLIHPNINFFNFICKIEQLFSKYSEMADVLELILTELLEDTLYFPCFQHSEEIIAFTIKYYINMRMRQFSQSYNSEAQKENMNKKKIAKFTLT
;
A
#
# COMPACT_ATOMS: atom_id res chain seq x y z
N MET A 1 -11.81 11.56 -29.20
CA MET A 1 -10.81 12.63 -29.04
C MET A 1 -11.54 13.91 -28.68
N LEU A 2 -11.45 14.37 -27.42
CA LEU A 2 -11.75 15.75 -27.04
C LEU A 2 -10.76 16.14 -25.93
N SER A 3 -9.79 16.99 -26.29
CA SER A 3 -8.76 17.53 -25.42
C SER A 3 -9.34 18.60 -24.50
N VAL A 4 -9.05 18.54 -23.20
CA VAL A 4 -9.29 19.68 -22.29
C VAL A 4 -7.99 20.47 -22.21
N TYR A 5 -8.03 21.69 -22.75
CA TYR A 5 -6.93 22.65 -22.72
C TYR A 5 -6.59 23.04 -21.28
N SER A 6 -5.29 23.20 -21.01
CA SER A 6 -4.76 23.73 -19.76
C SER A 6 -5.18 25.18 -19.54
N VAL A 7 -6.22 25.40 -18.73
CA VAL A 7 -6.57 26.73 -18.22
C VAL A 7 -5.72 26.94 -16.97
N LEU A 8 -4.63 27.67 -17.12
CA LEU A 8 -4.01 28.61 -16.17
C LEU A 8 -2.56 28.83 -16.61
N LYS A 9 -2.30 29.99 -17.22
CA LYS A 9 -0.94 30.54 -17.24
C LYS A 9 -0.82 31.46 -16.02
N PRO A 10 0.23 31.35 -15.20
CA PRO A 10 0.43 32.29 -14.12
C PRO A 10 0.79 33.68 -14.67
N PRO A 11 0.35 34.77 -14.01
CA PRO A 11 0.72 36.12 -14.41
C PRO A 11 2.22 36.36 -14.21
N LYS A 12 2.86 37.04 -15.17
CA LYS A 12 4.31 37.23 -15.23
C LYS A 12 4.86 38.39 -14.36
N SER A 13 4.02 39.10 -13.61
CA SER A 13 4.44 40.05 -12.57
C SER A 13 3.23 40.53 -11.74
N GLY A 14 3.41 40.73 -10.44
CA GLY A 14 2.40 41.34 -9.54
C GLY A 14 2.69 41.07 -8.05
N ASN A 15 2.63 42.11 -7.23
CA ASN A 15 2.88 42.08 -5.78
C ASN A 15 1.76 41.35 -5.01
N CYS A 16 1.78 40.01 -4.97
CA CYS A 16 0.91 39.27 -4.06
C CYS A 16 1.57 39.15 -2.68
N THR A 17 1.06 39.90 -1.70
CA THR A 17 1.31 39.62 -0.27
C THR A 17 0.48 38.42 0.14
N ILE A 18 1.13 37.38 0.67
CA ILE A 18 0.45 36.21 1.26
C ILE A 18 -0.27 36.70 2.51
N GLU A 19 -1.59 36.90 2.45
CA GLU A 19 -2.38 37.13 3.65
C GLU A 19 -2.43 35.84 4.47
N ASN A 20 -1.89 35.90 5.69
CA ASN A 20 -2.02 34.87 6.72
C ASN A 20 -3.47 34.83 7.23
N ASN A 21 -4.41 34.36 6.42
CA ASN A 21 -5.78 34.15 6.87
C ASN A 21 -5.91 32.73 7.44
N LYS A 22 -6.27 32.68 8.73
CA LYS A 22 -6.60 31.48 9.49
C LYS A 22 -7.50 30.54 8.66
N PRO A 23 -7.34 29.20 8.75
CA PRO A 23 -8.18 28.29 8.01
C PRO A 23 -9.66 28.58 8.33
N SER A 24 -10.42 28.86 7.28
CA SER A 24 -11.85 29.13 7.33
C SER A 24 -12.56 28.03 8.14
N GLN A 25 -13.17 28.41 9.26
CA GLN A 25 -13.82 27.49 10.21
C GLN A 25 -15.14 26.87 9.68
N ASN A 26 -15.50 27.14 8.43
CA ASN A 26 -16.80 26.80 7.85
C ASN A 26 -16.74 25.71 6.77
N LEU A 27 -15.96 24.65 7.00
CA LEU A 27 -15.91 23.51 6.07
C LEU A 27 -16.96 22.43 6.43
N ILE A 28 -17.67 21.90 5.43
CA ILE A 28 -18.60 20.77 5.56
C ILE A 28 -17.86 19.50 5.10
N SER A 29 -17.91 18.42 5.89
CA SER A 29 -17.29 17.14 5.52
C SER A 29 -18.25 16.24 4.75
N LEU A 30 -17.73 15.47 3.77
CA LEU A 30 -18.49 14.44 3.06
C LEU A 30 -19.02 13.34 4.00
N ASP A 31 -18.37 13.11 5.14
CA ASP A 31 -18.87 12.18 6.16
C ASP A 31 -20.11 12.72 6.89
N SER A 32 -20.23 14.05 7.01
CA SER A 32 -21.45 14.71 7.50
C SER A 32 -22.62 14.51 6.52
N ILE A 33 -22.34 14.44 5.22
CA ILE A 33 -23.36 14.18 4.19
C ILE A 33 -23.75 12.70 4.18
N LYS A 34 -22.79 11.79 4.30
CA LYS A 34 -23.07 10.33 4.37
C LYS A 34 -23.92 9.99 5.60
N THR A 35 -23.61 10.56 6.76
CA THR A 35 -24.38 10.30 7.99
C THR A 35 -25.85 10.70 7.88
N ILE A 36 -26.17 11.76 7.12
CA ILE A 36 -27.55 12.17 6.83
C ILE A 36 -28.32 11.08 6.08
N TYR A 37 -27.71 10.47 5.06
CA TYR A 37 -28.34 9.43 4.25
C TYR A 37 -28.66 8.15 5.04
N TYR A 38 -27.84 7.80 6.03
CA TYR A 38 -28.05 6.59 6.82
C TYR A 38 -29.09 6.71 7.94
N ASN A 39 -29.46 7.93 8.37
CA ASN A 39 -30.44 8.10 9.46
C ASN A 39 -31.17 9.46 9.41
N PRO A 40 -32.16 9.65 8.52
CA PRO A 40 -32.74 10.95 8.22
C PRO A 40 -33.50 11.61 9.38
N GLU A 41 -34.15 10.83 10.25
CA GLU A 41 -34.99 11.36 11.35
C GLU A 41 -34.18 12.00 12.50
N LYS A 42 -32.97 11.50 12.78
CA LYS A 42 -32.10 12.00 13.86
C LYS A 42 -31.22 13.19 13.46
N ASN A 43 -31.08 13.46 12.17
CA ASN A 43 -30.06 14.39 11.64
C ASN A 43 -30.60 15.75 11.17
N LYS A 44 -31.84 16.09 11.53
CA LYS A 44 -32.46 17.42 11.30
C LYS A 44 -31.60 18.62 11.73
N PRO A 45 -30.90 18.63 12.90
CA PRO A 45 -30.05 19.76 13.27
C PRO A 45 -28.79 19.89 12.40
N LEU A 46 -28.23 18.77 11.94
CA LEU A 46 -27.07 18.77 11.05
C LEU A 46 -27.44 19.30 9.65
N LEU A 47 -28.61 18.89 9.13
CA LEU A 47 -29.19 19.44 7.91
C LEU A 47 -29.40 20.96 7.99
N HIS A 48 -29.87 21.46 9.13
CA HIS A 48 -30.00 22.90 9.37
C HIS A 48 -28.66 23.61 9.26
N SER A 49 -27.62 23.09 9.94
CA SER A 49 -26.28 23.67 9.89
C SER A 49 -25.65 23.67 8.49
N ILE A 50 -25.95 22.66 7.68
CA ILE A 50 -25.48 22.59 6.29
C ILE A 50 -26.21 23.63 5.46
N ARG A 51 -27.52 23.78 5.67
CA ARG A 51 -28.35 24.75 4.97
C ARG A 51 -27.92 26.18 5.28
N GLU A 52 -27.69 26.52 6.55
CA GLU A 52 -27.19 27.84 6.95
C GLU A 52 -25.83 28.16 6.31
N LYS A 53 -24.94 27.17 6.22
CA LYS A 53 -23.64 27.32 5.57
C LYS A 53 -23.75 27.50 4.06
N LEU A 54 -24.67 26.79 3.41
CA LEU A 54 -24.95 26.95 1.97
C LEU A 54 -25.59 28.30 1.68
N ASP A 55 -26.56 28.72 2.49
CA ASP A 55 -27.23 30.02 2.37
C ASP A 55 -26.24 31.17 2.56
N PHE A 56 -25.31 31.04 3.51
CA PHE A 56 -24.20 31.98 3.69
C PHE A 56 -23.26 32.03 2.47
N ALA A 57 -22.93 30.87 1.89
CA ALA A 57 -22.05 30.78 0.72
C ALA A 57 -22.69 31.39 -0.55
N ILE A 58 -24.00 31.20 -0.75
CA ILE A 58 -24.74 31.81 -1.87
C ILE A 58 -24.74 33.35 -1.78
N GLN A 59 -24.76 33.91 -0.57
CA GLN A 59 -24.80 35.36 -0.37
C GLN A 59 -23.48 36.08 -0.68
N HIS A 60 -22.35 35.37 -0.71
CA HIS A 60 -21.02 35.97 -0.83
C HIS A 60 -20.33 35.73 -2.17
N ASP A 61 -21.01 35.11 -3.15
CA ASP A 61 -20.66 34.97 -4.59
C ASP A 61 -19.21 34.61 -4.98
N ASP A 62 -18.44 34.04 -4.06
CA ASP A 62 -16.98 33.95 -4.22
C ASP A 62 -16.42 32.57 -3.83
N TRP A 63 -17.02 31.48 -4.32
CA TRP A 63 -16.48 30.11 -4.12
C TRP A 63 -16.59 29.27 -5.40
N SER A 64 -15.47 28.66 -5.80
CA SER A 64 -15.46 27.56 -6.77
C SER A 64 -15.86 26.25 -6.07
N LEU A 65 -16.36 25.26 -6.81
CA LEU A 65 -16.78 23.96 -6.27
C LEU A 65 -15.64 23.26 -5.47
N ASP A 66 -14.39 23.58 -5.81
CA ASP A 66 -13.17 23.06 -5.18
C ASP A 66 -12.92 23.63 -3.77
N ASP A 67 -13.51 24.79 -3.44
CA ASP A 67 -13.35 25.42 -2.12
C ASP A 67 -14.33 24.82 -1.09
N ILE A 68 -15.55 24.43 -1.53
CA ILE A 68 -16.64 23.93 -0.67
C ILE A 68 -16.48 22.44 -0.36
N ILE A 69 -15.97 21.67 -1.33
CA ILE A 69 -15.79 20.23 -1.20
C ILE A 69 -14.30 19.98 -0.97
N LYS A 70 -13.92 19.59 0.25
CA LYS A 70 -12.62 18.91 0.42
C LYS A 70 -12.58 17.77 -0.60
N PRO A 71 -11.62 17.72 -1.54
CA PRO A 71 -11.44 16.56 -2.38
C PRO A 71 -10.96 15.41 -1.48
N SER A 72 -11.92 14.69 -0.88
CA SER A 72 -11.65 13.43 -0.19
C SER A 72 -11.46 12.27 -1.18
N ASP A 73 -11.34 12.57 -2.47
CA ASP A 73 -11.08 11.60 -3.53
C ASP A 73 -9.62 11.12 -3.57
N HIS A 74 -8.75 11.74 -2.77
CA HIS A 74 -7.48 11.15 -2.39
C HIS A 74 -7.57 10.67 -0.95
N ASN A 75 -8.02 9.42 -0.80
CA ASN A 75 -7.77 8.66 0.41
C ASN A 75 -6.23 8.49 0.50
N TYR A 76 -5.52 9.45 1.13
CA TYR A 76 -4.07 9.40 1.38
C TYR A 76 -3.65 8.19 2.22
N PHE A 77 -4.62 7.39 2.66
CA PHE A 77 -4.48 6.14 3.38
C PHE A 77 -4.48 4.94 2.42
N VAL A 78 -3.69 5.00 1.33
CA VAL A 78 -3.54 3.90 0.37
C VAL A 78 -2.08 3.50 0.31
N ALA A 79 -1.78 2.26 0.71
CA ALA A 79 -0.46 1.69 0.52
C ALA A 79 -0.21 1.37 -0.96
N PRO A 80 1.06 1.40 -1.42
CA PRO A 80 1.45 0.86 -2.70
C PRO A 80 0.90 -0.56 -2.92
N VAL A 81 0.49 -0.84 -4.17
CA VAL A 81 -0.04 -2.17 -4.53
C VAL A 81 0.97 -3.27 -4.23
N ILE A 82 2.26 -3.00 -4.49
CA ILE A 82 3.34 -3.93 -4.20
C ILE A 82 3.40 -4.28 -2.71
N ASP A 83 3.26 -3.30 -1.82
CA ASP A 83 3.27 -3.52 -0.37
C ASP A 83 2.08 -4.34 0.09
N CYS A 84 0.90 -4.13 -0.51
CA CYS A 84 -0.28 -4.96 -0.25
C CYS A 84 -0.06 -6.43 -0.66
N VAL A 85 0.66 -6.65 -1.78
CA VAL A 85 1.02 -8.00 -2.26
C VAL A 85 2.06 -8.62 -1.34
N ILE A 86 3.12 -7.89 -0.97
CA ILE A 86 4.14 -8.35 -0.02
C ILE A 86 3.47 -8.69 1.30
N TYR A 87 2.55 -7.87 1.82
CA TYR A 87 1.84 -8.15 3.07
C TYR A 87 1.04 -9.46 3.00
N TYR A 88 0.34 -9.69 1.88
CA TYR A 88 -0.38 -10.94 1.63
C TYR A 88 0.55 -12.17 1.57
N VAL A 89 1.68 -12.05 0.86
CA VAL A 89 2.69 -13.12 0.76
C VAL A 89 3.36 -13.37 2.12
N THR A 90 3.63 -12.33 2.89
CA THR A 90 4.17 -12.43 4.25
C THR A 90 3.21 -13.21 5.15
N GLY A 91 1.89 -13.05 5.00
CA GLY A 91 0.91 -13.87 5.71
C GLY A 91 1.06 -15.38 5.41
N TYR A 92 1.38 -15.74 4.16
CA TYR A 92 1.72 -17.12 3.81
C TYR A 92 3.04 -17.58 4.45
N LEU A 93 4.07 -16.72 4.45
CA LEU A 93 5.35 -17.00 5.11
C LEU A 93 5.16 -17.22 6.62
N CYS A 94 4.40 -16.36 7.30
CA CYS A 94 4.03 -16.50 8.70
C CYS A 94 3.44 -17.89 8.96
N LYS A 95 2.52 -18.36 8.09
CA LYS A 95 1.92 -19.69 8.20
C LYS A 95 2.98 -20.81 8.14
N GLN A 96 4.01 -20.65 7.33
CA GLN A 96 5.10 -21.62 7.25
C GLN A 96 5.95 -21.62 8.51
N ILE A 97 6.34 -20.45 9.01
CA ILE A 97 7.17 -20.34 10.22
C ILE A 97 6.41 -20.89 11.44
N LEU A 98 5.13 -20.54 11.61
CA LEU A 98 4.30 -20.96 12.74
C LEU A 98 4.02 -22.48 12.77
N ARG A 99 4.32 -23.22 11.69
CA ARG A 99 4.29 -24.69 11.70
C ARG A 99 5.42 -25.26 12.56
N TYR A 100 6.61 -24.66 12.48
CA TYR A 100 7.83 -25.12 13.13
C TYR A 100 8.02 -24.51 14.52
N PHE A 101 7.76 -23.21 14.68
CA PHE A 101 8.03 -22.50 15.94
C PHE A 101 6.76 -22.32 16.77
N LYS A 102 6.75 -22.89 17.98
CA LYS A 102 5.60 -22.83 18.91
C LYS A 102 5.77 -21.83 20.06
N CYS A 103 6.96 -21.29 20.26
CA CYS A 103 7.26 -20.27 21.27
C CYS A 103 6.30 -19.08 21.16
N VAL A 104 5.63 -18.71 22.26
CA VAL A 104 4.62 -17.64 22.30
C VAL A 104 5.20 -16.30 21.84
N THR A 105 6.37 -15.92 22.33
CA THR A 105 7.07 -14.68 21.95
C THR A 105 7.36 -14.62 20.46
N CYS A 106 7.78 -15.76 19.87
CA CYS A 106 8.01 -15.86 18.43
C CYS A 106 6.71 -15.70 17.65
N GLN A 107 5.63 -16.34 18.09
CA GLN A 107 4.35 -16.23 17.43
C GLN A 107 3.84 -14.78 17.40
N SER A 108 3.94 -14.04 18.52
CA SER A 108 3.55 -12.62 18.57
C SER A 108 4.46 -11.70 17.76
N ALA A 109 5.72 -12.07 17.60
CA ALA A 109 6.67 -11.34 16.75
C ALA A 109 6.38 -11.51 15.26
N ILE A 110 5.75 -12.63 14.86
CA ILE A 110 5.49 -12.97 13.46
C ILE A 110 4.07 -12.57 13.02
N LYS A 111 3.06 -12.80 13.86
CA LYS A 111 1.64 -12.48 13.57
C LYS A 111 1.06 -11.52 14.60
N GLN A 112 0.11 -10.71 14.15
CA GLN A 112 -0.61 -9.75 15.00
C GLN A 112 -2.10 -10.11 15.09
N ASN A 113 -2.77 -9.59 16.12
CA ASN A 113 -4.20 -9.72 16.26
C ASN A 113 -4.90 -8.92 15.14
N ILE A 114 -5.84 -9.56 14.43
CA ILE A 114 -6.57 -8.98 13.30
C ILE A 114 -7.24 -7.65 13.66
N ASN A 115 -7.80 -7.55 14.87
CA ASN A 115 -8.50 -6.34 15.33
C ASN A 115 -7.58 -5.11 15.43
N LEU A 116 -6.26 -5.33 15.53
CA LEU A 116 -5.24 -4.29 15.66
C LEU A 116 -4.58 -3.92 14.33
N CYS A 117 -4.87 -4.61 13.23
CA CYS A 117 -4.13 -4.40 11.98
C CYS A 117 -4.98 -4.52 10.72
N SER A 118 -6.26 -4.89 10.82
CA SER A 118 -7.17 -4.93 9.68
C SER A 118 -7.40 -3.53 9.07
N TYR A 119 -7.17 -2.47 9.84
CA TYR A 119 -7.26 -1.10 9.35
C TYR A 119 -5.99 -0.64 8.63
N GLU A 120 -4.87 -1.37 8.67
CA GLU A 120 -3.65 -0.92 7.98
C GLU A 120 -3.84 -0.91 6.46
N PRO A 121 -3.36 0.13 5.73
CA PRO A 121 -3.56 0.21 4.28
C PRO A 121 -2.99 -1.00 3.52
N VAL A 122 -1.85 -1.53 3.98
CA VAL A 122 -1.18 -2.72 3.43
C VAL A 122 -2.00 -4.01 3.61
N ALA A 123 -2.91 -4.05 4.59
CA ALA A 123 -3.75 -5.21 4.85
C ALA A 123 -4.92 -5.33 3.87
N ARG A 124 -5.14 -4.35 3.00
CA ARG A 124 -6.30 -4.27 2.08
C ARG A 124 -6.49 -5.55 1.25
N LEU A 125 -5.42 -6.10 0.68
CA LEU A 125 -5.51 -7.32 -0.13
C LEU A 125 -5.87 -8.55 0.73
N VAL A 126 -5.29 -8.68 1.92
CA VAL A 126 -5.61 -9.76 2.86
C VAL A 126 -7.06 -9.65 3.29
N ASN A 127 -7.53 -8.47 3.68
CA ASN A 127 -8.93 -8.24 4.06
C ASN A 127 -9.90 -8.63 2.94
N LEU A 128 -9.59 -8.24 1.70
CA LEU A 128 -10.42 -8.55 0.54
C LEU A 128 -10.47 -10.06 0.22
N LYS A 129 -9.36 -10.77 0.41
CA LYS A 129 -9.25 -12.20 0.08
C LYS A 129 -9.59 -13.14 1.24
N SER A 130 -9.57 -12.63 2.47
CA SER A 130 -9.75 -13.44 3.67
C SER A 130 -11.19 -13.90 3.81
N LYS A 131 -11.37 -15.18 4.15
CA LYS A 131 -12.62 -15.74 4.67
C LYS A 131 -12.52 -15.98 6.19
N GLY A 132 -11.68 -15.20 6.89
CA GLY A 132 -11.37 -15.33 8.31
C GLY A 132 -10.17 -16.22 8.65
N GLY A 133 -9.53 -16.84 7.65
CA GLY A 133 -8.42 -17.79 7.86
C GLY A 133 -7.03 -17.30 7.45
N LEU A 134 -6.91 -16.10 6.88
CA LEU A 134 -5.61 -15.53 6.50
C LEU A 134 -4.93 -14.87 7.70
N ILE A 135 -3.60 -14.99 7.74
CA ILE A 135 -2.79 -14.43 8.83
C ILE A 135 -2.44 -12.99 8.48
N HIS A 136 -2.61 -12.11 9.47
CA HIS A 136 -2.06 -10.77 9.46
C HIS A 136 -0.66 -10.78 10.09
N PRO A 137 0.40 -10.49 9.32
CA PRO A 137 1.75 -10.34 9.86
C PRO A 137 1.82 -9.23 10.91
N ASN A 138 2.75 -9.38 11.85
CA ASN A 138 3.23 -8.28 12.68
C ASN A 138 3.89 -7.22 11.78
N ILE A 139 3.66 -5.93 12.07
CA ILE A 139 4.17 -4.85 11.23
C ILE A 139 5.71 -4.82 11.15
N ASN A 140 6.41 -5.12 12.24
CA ASN A 140 7.88 -5.15 12.25
C ASN A 140 8.41 -6.31 11.40
N PHE A 141 7.73 -7.47 11.49
CA PHE A 141 8.06 -8.62 10.65
C PHE A 141 7.77 -8.34 9.17
N PHE A 142 6.66 -7.68 8.87
CA PHE A 142 6.36 -7.23 7.51
C PHE A 142 7.43 -6.27 6.98
N ASN A 143 7.84 -5.27 7.76
CA ASN A 143 8.90 -4.32 7.37
C ASN A 143 10.24 -5.04 7.11
N PHE A 144 10.56 -6.05 7.92
CA PHE A 144 11.71 -6.92 7.67
C PHE A 144 11.63 -7.63 6.31
N ILE A 145 10.46 -8.17 5.95
CA ILE A 145 10.26 -8.77 4.62
C ILE A 145 10.34 -7.73 3.50
N CYS A 146 9.83 -6.51 3.69
CA CYS A 146 9.96 -5.43 2.71
C CYS A 146 11.43 -5.12 2.41
N LYS A 147 12.29 -5.07 3.44
CA LYS A 147 13.74 -4.90 3.25
C LYS A 147 14.34 -6.07 2.45
N ILE A 148 13.96 -7.32 2.75
CA ILE A 148 14.40 -8.48 1.96
C ILE A 148 13.93 -8.38 0.51
N GLU A 149 12.69 -7.95 0.24
CA GLU A 149 12.16 -7.78 -1.13
C GLU A 149 12.89 -6.68 -1.91
N GLN A 150 13.26 -5.58 -1.25
CA GLN A 150 14.06 -4.53 -1.86
C GLN A 150 15.44 -5.06 -2.29
N LEU A 151 16.12 -5.79 -1.40
CA LEU A 151 17.41 -6.42 -1.71
C LEU A 151 17.27 -7.51 -2.79
N PHE A 152 16.19 -8.29 -2.74
CA PHE A 152 15.88 -9.26 -3.78
C PHE A 152 15.70 -8.59 -5.14
N SER A 153 14.95 -7.49 -5.20
CA SER A 153 14.74 -6.74 -6.44
C SER A 153 16.06 -6.22 -7.01
N LYS A 154 17.00 -5.79 -6.14
CA LYS A 154 18.34 -5.33 -6.52
C LYS A 154 19.23 -6.45 -7.06
N TYR A 155 19.15 -7.65 -6.50
CA TYR A 155 20.09 -8.74 -6.78
C TYR A 155 19.51 -9.92 -7.57
N SER A 156 18.23 -9.94 -7.91
CA SER A 156 17.53 -11.11 -8.48
C SER A 156 18.14 -11.70 -9.76
N GLU A 157 18.90 -10.94 -10.53
CA GLU A 157 19.59 -11.38 -11.75
C GLU A 157 21.01 -11.91 -11.51
N MET A 158 21.55 -11.74 -10.31
CA MET A 158 22.90 -12.19 -9.96
C MET A 158 22.92 -13.70 -9.67
N ALA A 159 24.08 -14.35 -9.83
CA ALA A 159 24.19 -15.79 -9.56
C ALA A 159 24.16 -16.11 -8.06
N ASP A 160 24.66 -15.18 -7.25
CA ASP A 160 24.92 -15.25 -5.81
C ASP A 160 23.90 -14.43 -5.00
N VAL A 161 22.65 -14.38 -5.46
CA VAL A 161 21.54 -13.58 -4.85
C VAL A 161 21.46 -13.72 -3.33
N LEU A 162 21.54 -14.96 -2.83
CA LEU A 162 21.41 -15.23 -1.39
C LEU A 162 22.56 -14.60 -0.59
N GLU A 163 23.80 -14.72 -1.08
CA GLU A 163 24.99 -14.21 -0.39
C GLU A 163 24.99 -12.68 -0.39
N LEU A 164 24.66 -12.05 -1.52
CA LEU A 164 24.56 -10.59 -1.62
C LEU A 164 23.49 -10.01 -0.69
N ILE A 165 22.32 -10.64 -0.61
CA ILE A 165 21.26 -10.20 0.31
C ILE A 165 21.71 -10.37 1.77
N LEU A 166 22.34 -11.48 2.12
CA LEU A 166 22.81 -11.73 3.49
C LEU A 166 23.88 -10.72 3.91
N THR A 167 24.86 -10.44 3.05
CA THR A 167 25.92 -9.47 3.34
C THR A 167 25.34 -8.09 3.65
N GLU A 168 24.45 -7.56 2.79
CA GLU A 168 23.86 -6.23 2.99
C GLU A 168 22.87 -6.19 4.17
N LEU A 169 22.17 -7.30 4.45
CA LEU A 169 21.26 -7.38 5.59
C LEU A 169 21.99 -7.41 6.94
N LEU A 170 23.21 -7.98 6.97
CA LEU A 170 24.05 -8.09 8.17
C LEU A 170 24.83 -6.80 8.48
N GLU A 171 24.87 -5.83 7.56
CA GLU A 171 25.37 -4.47 7.86
C GLU A 171 24.42 -3.74 8.83
N ASP A 172 23.12 -4.07 8.80
CA ASP A 172 22.09 -3.53 9.69
C ASP A 172 21.95 -4.35 10.98
N THR A 173 21.62 -3.69 12.10
CA THR A 173 21.33 -4.41 13.36
C THR A 173 19.95 -5.08 13.28
N LEU A 174 19.94 -6.42 13.23
CA LEU A 174 18.70 -7.20 13.25
C LEU A 174 18.23 -7.46 14.68
N TYR A 175 17.06 -6.91 15.03
CA TYR A 175 16.41 -7.18 16.30
C TYR A 175 15.23 -8.15 16.14
N PHE A 176 15.21 -9.19 16.98
CA PHE A 176 14.05 -10.07 17.14
C PHE A 176 13.78 -10.28 18.63
N PRO A 177 12.52 -10.21 19.09
CA PRO A 177 12.19 -10.13 20.52
C PRO A 177 12.40 -11.44 21.30
N CYS A 178 12.69 -12.56 20.63
CA CYS A 178 12.95 -13.84 21.29
C CYS A 178 14.43 -14.21 21.18
N PHE A 179 15.16 -14.17 22.30
CA PHE A 179 16.59 -14.52 22.34
C PHE A 179 16.88 -15.99 22.03
N GLN A 180 15.99 -16.91 22.40
CA GLN A 180 16.22 -18.34 22.25
C GLN A 180 16.15 -18.82 20.79
N HIS A 181 15.31 -18.20 19.96
CA HIS A 181 15.01 -18.67 18.60
C HIS A 181 15.26 -17.59 17.53
N SER A 182 15.83 -16.43 17.90
CA SER A 182 16.04 -15.30 16.99
C SER A 182 16.82 -15.71 15.75
N GLU A 183 17.98 -16.35 15.95
CA GLU A 183 18.86 -16.77 14.87
C GLU A 183 18.18 -17.77 13.94
N GLU A 184 17.56 -18.82 14.50
CA GLU A 184 16.87 -19.85 13.74
C GLU A 184 15.70 -19.30 12.92
N ILE A 185 14.88 -18.42 13.51
CA ILE A 185 13.72 -17.83 12.84
C ILE A 185 14.17 -16.87 11.74
N ILE A 186 15.14 -16.00 12.01
CA ILE A 186 15.66 -15.06 11.02
C ILE A 186 16.26 -15.81 9.84
N ALA A 187 17.14 -16.79 10.10
CA ALA A 187 17.77 -17.61 9.07
C ALA A 187 16.73 -18.38 8.24
N PHE A 188 15.75 -19.01 8.91
CA PHE A 188 14.65 -19.68 8.22
C PHE A 188 13.84 -18.71 7.35
N THR A 189 13.52 -17.54 7.87
CA THR A 189 12.73 -16.50 7.19
C THR A 189 13.42 -16.05 5.90
N ILE A 190 14.70 -15.66 6.00
CA ILE A 190 15.49 -15.20 4.85
C ILE A 190 15.59 -16.30 3.80
N LYS A 191 16.02 -17.49 4.22
CA LYS A 191 16.19 -18.65 3.32
C LYS A 191 14.88 -19.02 2.64
N TYR A 192 13.77 -19.10 3.39
CA TYR A 192 12.49 -19.50 2.82
C TYR A 192 11.97 -18.45 1.84
N TYR A 193 12.02 -17.17 2.23
CA TYR A 193 11.50 -16.09 1.42
C TYR A 193 12.27 -15.95 0.10
N ILE A 194 13.61 -15.92 0.14
CA ILE A 194 14.44 -15.83 -1.07
C ILE A 194 14.20 -17.03 -1.99
N ASN A 195 14.15 -18.26 -1.46
CA ASN A 195 13.86 -19.44 -2.28
C ASN A 195 12.49 -19.38 -2.94
N MET A 196 11.48 -18.90 -2.21
CA MET A 196 10.13 -18.70 -2.76
C MET A 196 10.15 -17.64 -3.87
N ARG A 197 10.84 -16.52 -3.67
CA ARG A 197 10.95 -15.43 -4.66
C ARG A 197 11.74 -15.85 -5.90
N MET A 198 12.85 -16.56 -5.76
CA MET A 198 13.59 -17.12 -6.89
C MET A 198 12.73 -18.05 -7.75
N ARG A 199 11.92 -18.92 -7.14
CA ARG A 199 10.99 -19.77 -7.89
C ARG A 199 9.99 -18.95 -8.71
N GLN A 200 9.40 -17.92 -8.11
CA GLN A 200 8.47 -17.02 -8.78
C GLN A 200 9.16 -16.23 -9.90
N PHE A 201 10.36 -15.73 -9.65
CA PHE A 201 11.18 -14.98 -10.60
C PHE A 201 11.52 -15.84 -11.82
N SER A 202 12.07 -17.05 -11.61
CA SER A 202 12.39 -17.98 -12.70
C SER A 202 11.14 -18.38 -13.50
N GLN A 203 9.99 -18.58 -12.85
CA GLN A 203 8.74 -18.86 -13.55
C GLN A 203 8.29 -17.70 -14.45
N SER A 204 8.39 -16.47 -13.95
CA SER A 204 8.07 -15.26 -14.72
C SER A 204 9.01 -15.11 -15.92
N TYR A 205 10.32 -15.19 -15.68
CA TYR A 205 11.36 -15.08 -16.69
C TYR A 205 11.19 -16.12 -17.81
N ASN A 206 10.97 -17.38 -17.45
CA ASN A 206 10.75 -18.45 -18.42
C ASN A 206 9.47 -18.24 -19.24
N SER A 207 8.40 -17.73 -18.62
CA SER A 207 7.15 -17.44 -19.31
C SER A 207 7.29 -16.30 -20.32
N GLU A 208 8.11 -15.30 -20.02
CA GLU A 208 8.43 -14.19 -20.93
C GLU A 208 9.32 -14.66 -22.08
N ALA A 209 10.38 -15.41 -21.81
CA ALA A 209 11.25 -16.00 -22.83
C ALA A 209 10.47 -16.89 -23.81
N GLN A 210 9.48 -17.65 -23.32
CA GLN A 210 8.58 -18.43 -24.18
C GLN A 210 7.74 -17.54 -25.10
N LYS A 211 7.17 -16.44 -24.60
CA LYS A 211 6.40 -15.47 -25.40
C LYS A 211 7.27 -14.83 -26.48
N GLU A 212 8.49 -14.42 -26.14
CA GLU A 212 9.44 -13.88 -27.12
C GLU A 212 9.77 -14.88 -28.21
N ASN A 213 10.05 -16.13 -27.84
CA ASN A 213 10.35 -17.19 -28.81
C ASN A 213 9.16 -17.46 -29.74
N MET A 214 7.93 -17.42 -29.24
CA MET A 214 6.73 -17.51 -30.08
C MET A 214 6.64 -16.34 -31.06
N ASN A 215 6.94 -15.12 -30.62
CA ASN A 215 6.91 -13.93 -31.48
C ASN A 215 8.00 -13.99 -32.56
N LYS A 216 9.23 -14.39 -32.22
CA LYS A 216 10.32 -14.61 -33.17
C LYS A 216 9.93 -15.64 -34.24
N LYS A 217 9.32 -16.76 -33.84
CA LYS A 217 8.80 -17.78 -34.77
C LYS A 217 7.70 -17.26 -35.69
N LYS A 218 6.82 -16.38 -35.21
CA LYS A 218 5.79 -15.74 -36.05
C LYS A 218 6.42 -14.81 -37.08
N ILE A 219 7.34 -13.94 -36.67
CA ILE A 219 8.03 -13.00 -37.56
C ILE A 219 8.81 -13.76 -38.64
N ALA A 220 9.54 -14.81 -38.26
CA ALA A 220 10.32 -15.62 -39.20
C ALA A 220 9.48 -16.24 -40.34
N LYS A 221 8.18 -16.51 -40.09
CA LYS A 221 7.27 -17.01 -41.13
C LYS A 221 6.89 -15.94 -42.16
N PHE A 222 6.93 -14.67 -41.80
CA PHE A 222 6.63 -13.54 -42.68
C PHE A 222 7.86 -12.98 -43.39
N THR A 223 9.06 -13.34 -42.94
CA THR A 223 10.34 -12.95 -43.58
C THR A 223 10.88 -14.02 -44.53
N LEU A 224 10.10 -15.07 -44.83
CA LEU A 224 10.40 -16.00 -45.92
C LEU A 224 10.07 -15.32 -47.25
N THR A 225 11.05 -14.62 -47.81
CA THR A 225 11.19 -14.23 -49.22
C THR A 225 12.42 -14.90 -49.80
#